data_AF-A0A848FW19-F1
#
_entry.id   AF-A0A848FW19-F1
#
_cell.length_a   1.000
_cell.length_b   1.000
_cell.length_c   1.000
_cell.angle_alpha   90.00
_cell.angle_beta   90.00
_cell.angle_gamma   90.00
#
_symmetry.space_group_name_H-M   'P 1'
#
loop_
_entity.id
_entity.type
_entity.pdbx_description
1 polymer ?
#
loop_
_entity_poly.entity_id
_entity_poly.type
_entity_poly.pdbx_seq_one_letter_code
_entity_poly.pdbx_strand_id
1 'polypeptide(L)'
;MQDFNLYFQLGIGHILSLDAMDHILFVTALCLRYLWADWKKVVILVTAFTIGHSITLALSALGYVNFDRSWIEFLIPLTIAATCVNNIFQKPKETTARQLPIIYFFALFFGLIHGLAFAGEFMSLEGKEGLVGHLLAFNVGIEVAQLVVVIAVLLVSYLLVQIVKVPRIWWLRAASIIILLFSLEWAYQRFPHNQKTNDETVVISGGRSAIAMQQ
;
A
#
# COMPACT_ATOMS: atom_id res chain seq x y z
N MET A 1 17.12 -20.25 11.24
CA MET A 1 17.00 -18.97 12.00
C MET A 1 17.55 -17.78 11.21
N GLN A 2 18.62 -17.94 10.41
CA GLN A 2 19.11 -16.88 9.51
C GLN A 2 18.06 -16.48 8.45
N ASP A 3 17.35 -17.46 7.86
CA ASP A 3 16.37 -17.17 6.81
C ASP A 3 15.18 -16.37 7.34
N PHE A 4 14.63 -16.73 8.51
CA PHE A 4 13.53 -15.97 9.12
C PHE A 4 13.87 -14.48 9.29
N ASN A 5 15.06 -14.16 9.79
CA ASN A 5 15.47 -12.77 9.99
C ASN A 5 15.60 -12.03 8.65
N LEU A 6 16.13 -12.68 7.62
CA LEU A 6 16.22 -12.12 6.27
C LEU A 6 14.82 -11.75 5.75
N TYR A 7 13.87 -12.69 5.74
CA TYR A 7 12.52 -12.43 5.22
C TYR A 7 11.73 -11.45 6.09
N PHE A 8 11.94 -11.47 7.41
CA PHE A 8 11.38 -10.46 8.31
C PHE A 8 11.89 -9.05 7.98
N GLN A 9 13.19 -8.89 7.74
CA GLN A 9 13.78 -7.61 7.31
C GLN A 9 13.31 -7.20 5.92
N LEU A 10 13.15 -8.16 4.99
CA LEU A 10 12.54 -7.89 3.69
C LEU A 10 11.11 -7.37 3.84
N GLY A 11 10.31 -7.94 4.75
CA GLY A 11 8.96 -7.48 5.06
C GLY A 11 8.92 -6.06 5.61
N ILE A 12 9.86 -5.72 6.50
CA ILE A 12 10.01 -4.35 7.01
C ILE A 12 10.41 -3.40 5.88
N GLY A 13 11.42 -3.78 5.10
CA GLY A 13 11.92 -2.99 3.97
C GLY A 13 10.84 -2.75 2.92
N HIS A 14 9.98 -3.74 2.68
CA HIS A 14 8.86 -3.65 1.76
C HIS A 14 7.79 -2.62 2.16
N ILE A 15 7.73 -2.17 3.41
CA ILE A 15 6.81 -1.10 3.86
C ILE A 15 7.53 0.23 4.05
N LEU A 16 8.80 0.20 4.47
CA LEU A 16 9.57 1.40 4.79
C LEU A 16 10.48 1.91 3.66
N SER A 17 10.55 1.22 2.53
CA SER A 17 11.31 1.69 1.35
C SER A 17 10.59 2.82 0.62
N LEU A 18 11.33 3.52 -0.24
CA LEU A 18 10.76 4.58 -1.09
C LEU A 18 9.78 4.01 -2.12
N ASP A 19 10.03 2.79 -2.61
CA ASP A 19 9.14 2.10 -3.54
C ASP A 19 7.82 1.68 -2.88
N ALA A 20 7.80 1.60 -1.55
CA ALA A 20 6.65 1.25 -0.74
C ALA A 20 5.75 2.43 -0.36
N MET A 21 5.93 3.60 -0.98
CA MET A 21 5.15 4.80 -0.65
C MET A 21 3.64 4.57 -0.75
N ASP A 22 3.21 3.65 -1.62
CA ASP A 22 1.82 3.21 -1.75
C ASP A 22 1.26 2.68 -0.42
N HIS A 23 2.03 1.86 0.32
CA HIS A 23 1.62 1.35 1.64
C HIS A 23 1.50 2.46 2.67
N ILE A 24 2.50 3.34 2.73
CA ILE A 24 2.54 4.42 3.70
C ILE A 24 1.36 5.36 3.47
N LEU A 25 1.09 5.76 2.22
CA LEU A 25 -0.05 6.61 1.88
C LEU A 25 -1.38 5.92 2.17
N PHE A 26 -1.50 4.64 1.84
CA PHE A 26 -2.72 3.88 2.11
C PHE A 26 -3.02 3.74 3.60
N VAL A 27 -2.04 3.27 4.40
CA VAL A 27 -2.15 3.13 5.85
C VAL A 27 -2.44 4.49 6.49
N THR A 28 -1.77 5.55 6.01
CA THR A 28 -2.05 6.93 6.46
C THR A 28 -3.51 7.30 6.19
N ALA A 29 -4.00 7.08 4.97
CA ALA A 29 -5.38 7.37 4.60
C ALA A 29 -6.39 6.60 5.48
N LEU A 30 -6.13 5.33 5.80
CA LEU A 30 -6.99 4.57 6.72
C LEU A 30 -6.96 5.15 8.14
N CYS A 31 -5.77 5.52 8.63
CA CYS A 31 -5.55 5.95 10.01
C CYS A 31 -6.09 7.35 10.31
N LEU A 32 -6.17 8.25 9.33
CA LEU A 32 -6.67 9.62 9.52
C LEU A 32 -8.09 9.68 10.13
N ARG A 33 -8.89 8.63 9.93
CA ARG A 33 -10.23 8.50 10.51
C ARG A 33 -10.21 8.22 12.01
N TYR A 34 -9.12 7.71 12.55
CA TYR A 34 -9.04 7.21 13.92
C TYR A 34 -8.23 8.14 14.81
N LEU A 35 -8.51 8.08 16.10
CA LEU A 35 -7.72 8.76 17.14
C LEU A 35 -6.96 7.72 17.96
N TRP A 36 -6.05 8.17 18.81
CA TRP A 36 -5.32 7.31 19.74
C TRP A 36 -6.23 6.37 20.56
N ALA A 37 -7.42 6.85 20.94
CA ALA A 37 -8.43 6.06 21.65
C ALA A 37 -8.98 4.87 20.84
N ASP A 38 -8.90 4.91 19.52
CA ASP A 38 -9.42 3.89 18.61
C ASP A 38 -8.34 2.87 18.17
N TRP A 39 -7.18 2.80 18.84
CA TRP A 39 -6.03 1.98 18.42
C TRP A 39 -6.39 0.52 18.10
N LYS A 40 -7.32 -0.11 18.85
CA LYS A 40 -7.79 -1.49 18.58
C LYS A 40 -8.40 -1.64 17.18
N LYS A 41 -9.16 -0.63 16.73
CA LYS A 41 -9.78 -0.63 15.39
C LYS A 41 -8.71 -0.51 14.31
N VAL A 42 -7.66 0.26 14.57
CA VAL A 42 -6.55 0.44 13.64
C VAL A 42 -5.71 -0.83 13.52
N VAL A 43 -5.44 -1.52 14.63
CA VAL A 43 -4.77 -2.82 14.60
C VAL A 43 -5.56 -3.80 13.73
N ILE A 44 -6.89 -3.91 13.92
CA ILE A 44 -7.74 -4.78 13.08
C ILE A 44 -7.64 -4.38 11.59
N LEU A 45 -7.54 -3.09 11.25
CA LEU A 45 -7.34 -2.65 9.87
C LEU A 45 -6.01 -3.11 9.28
N VAL A 46 -4.92 -2.94 10.03
CA VAL A 46 -3.57 -3.36 9.60
C VAL A 46 -3.51 -4.87 9.43
N THR A 47 -4.09 -5.62 10.37
CA THR A 47 -4.17 -7.07 10.26
C THR A 47 -5.04 -7.50 9.07
N ALA A 48 -6.17 -6.83 8.81
CA ALA A 48 -7.01 -7.12 7.63
C ALA A 48 -6.26 -6.88 6.31
N PHE A 49 -5.47 -5.81 6.24
CA PHE A 49 -4.55 -5.58 5.12
C PHE A 49 -3.54 -6.73 4.98
N THR A 50 -2.87 -7.09 6.07
CA THR A 50 -1.82 -8.12 6.08
C THR A 50 -2.38 -9.47 5.68
N ILE A 51 -3.60 -9.80 6.10
CA ILE A 51 -4.30 -11.03 5.71
C ILE A 51 -4.57 -11.02 4.19
N GLY A 52 -5.12 -9.94 3.64
CA GLY A 52 -5.36 -9.85 2.19
C GLY A 52 -4.08 -9.97 1.38
N HIS A 53 -3.03 -9.29 1.83
CA HIS A 53 -1.69 -9.36 1.25
C HIS A 53 -1.14 -10.79 1.26
N SER A 54 -1.17 -11.44 2.42
CA SER A 54 -0.69 -12.81 2.61
C SER A 54 -1.40 -13.80 1.69
N ILE A 55 -2.73 -13.69 1.56
CA ILE A 55 -3.54 -14.60 0.74
C ILE A 55 -3.11 -14.55 -0.72
N THR A 56 -3.04 -13.34 -1.29
CA THR A 56 -2.75 -13.17 -2.72
C THR A 56 -1.29 -13.39 -3.05
N LEU A 57 -0.38 -12.99 -2.16
CA LEU A 57 1.04 -13.31 -2.27
C LEU A 57 1.24 -14.84 -2.27
N ALA A 58 0.62 -15.58 -1.35
CA ALA A 58 0.72 -17.04 -1.30
C ALA A 58 0.11 -17.69 -2.54
N LEU A 59 -1.08 -17.27 -2.98
CA LEU A 59 -1.74 -17.81 -4.17
C LEU A 59 -0.92 -17.59 -5.44
N SER A 60 -0.32 -16.41 -5.58
CA SER A 60 0.52 -16.09 -6.73
C SER A 60 1.88 -16.79 -6.67
N ALA A 61 2.50 -16.89 -5.48
CA ALA A 61 3.74 -17.65 -5.27
C ALA A 61 3.58 -19.16 -5.55
N LEU A 62 2.40 -19.71 -5.32
CA LEU A 62 2.06 -21.11 -5.66
C LEU A 62 1.66 -21.29 -7.14
N GLY A 63 1.58 -20.19 -7.91
CA GLY A 63 1.22 -20.22 -9.33
C GLY A 63 -0.27 -20.36 -9.62
N TYR A 64 -1.15 -20.24 -8.62
CA TYR A 64 -2.61 -20.33 -8.82
C TYR A 64 -3.21 -19.07 -9.44
N VAL A 65 -2.58 -17.92 -9.21
CA VAL A 65 -3.08 -16.62 -9.66
C VAL A 65 -1.98 -15.87 -10.40
N ASN A 66 -2.25 -15.53 -11.66
CA ASN A 66 -1.39 -14.71 -12.48
C ASN A 66 -2.26 -13.60 -13.12
N PHE A 67 -1.96 -12.36 -12.76
CA PHE A 67 -2.60 -11.17 -13.29
C PHE A 67 -1.55 -10.28 -13.94
N ASP A 68 -1.96 -9.54 -14.96
CA ASP A 68 -1.09 -8.58 -15.63
C ASP A 68 -0.65 -7.49 -14.65
N ARG A 69 0.67 -7.34 -14.49
CA ARG A 69 1.30 -6.38 -13.56
C ARG A 69 0.86 -4.94 -13.85
N SER A 70 0.64 -4.59 -15.11
CA SER A 70 0.20 -3.25 -15.53
C SER A 70 -1.13 -2.86 -14.89
N TRP A 71 -2.06 -3.82 -14.80
CA TRP A 71 -3.36 -3.58 -14.17
C TRP A 71 -3.24 -3.51 -12.65
N ILE A 72 -2.39 -4.35 -12.05
CA ILE A 72 -2.16 -4.31 -10.59
C ILE A 72 -1.58 -2.95 -10.17
N GLU A 73 -0.55 -2.49 -10.89
CA GLU A 73 0.11 -1.21 -10.62
C GLU A 73 -0.81 0.01 -10.79
N PHE A 74 -1.82 -0.09 -11.67
CA PHE A 74 -2.89 0.89 -11.78
C PHE A 74 -3.92 0.81 -10.65
N LEU A 75 -4.29 -0.39 -10.23
CA LEU A 75 -5.32 -0.61 -9.19
C LEU A 75 -4.85 -0.18 -7.79
N ILE A 76 -3.55 -0.25 -7.50
CA ILE A 76 -2.96 0.21 -6.22
C ILE A 76 -3.27 1.70 -5.96
N PRO A 77 -2.86 2.67 -6.80
CA PRO A 77 -3.17 4.07 -6.58
C PRO A 77 -4.69 4.35 -6.68
N LEU A 78 -5.43 3.61 -7.50
CA LEU A 78 -6.88 3.75 -7.60
C LEU A 78 -7.60 3.42 -6.29
N THR A 79 -7.15 2.38 -5.59
CA THR A 79 -7.74 1.98 -4.29
C THR A 79 -7.34 2.93 -3.16
N ILE A 80 -6.16 3.56 -3.22
CA ILE A 80 -5.79 4.69 -2.36
C ILE A 80 -6.72 5.88 -2.62
N ALA A 81 -6.95 6.24 -3.89
CA ALA A 81 -7.86 7.31 -4.27
C ALA A 81 -9.29 7.06 -3.75
N ALA A 82 -9.82 5.84 -3.95
CA ALA A 82 -11.14 5.45 -3.45
C ALA A 82 -11.26 5.60 -1.91
N THR A 83 -10.19 5.23 -1.18
CA THR A 83 -10.13 5.38 0.28
C THR A 83 -10.17 6.86 0.69
N CYS A 84 -9.42 7.71 0.00
CA CYS A 84 -9.40 9.15 0.25
C CYS A 84 -10.75 9.81 -0.07
N VAL A 85 -11.38 9.43 -1.17
CA VAL A 85 -12.74 9.88 -1.53
C VAL A 85 -13.73 9.53 -0.41
N ASN A 86 -13.71 8.29 0.07
CA ASN A 86 -14.55 7.86 1.19
C ASN A 86 -14.26 8.61 2.49
N ASN A 87 -13.03 9.08 2.72
CA ASN A 87 -12.69 9.94 3.86
C ASN A 87 -13.23 11.36 3.70
N ILE A 88 -13.15 11.94 2.50
CA ILE A 88 -13.62 13.30 2.24
C ILE A 88 -15.14 13.40 2.44
N PHE A 89 -15.88 12.41 1.95
CA PHE A 89 -17.33 12.32 2.09
C PHE A 89 -17.81 11.81 3.46
N GLN A 90 -16.89 11.57 4.40
CA GLN A 90 -17.28 11.16 5.75
C GLN A 90 -18.11 12.27 6.42
N LYS A 91 -19.34 11.93 6.79
CA LYS A 91 -20.22 12.82 7.57
C LYS A 91 -19.78 12.83 9.05
N PRO A 92 -19.83 13.99 9.74
CA PRO A 92 -19.68 14.04 11.19
C PRO A 92 -20.72 13.14 11.86
N LYS A 93 -20.23 12.07 12.49
CA LYS A 93 -20.92 10.99 13.22
C LYS A 93 -22.44 11.17 13.43
N GLU A 94 -23.25 10.54 12.59
CA GLU A 94 -24.55 9.98 13.00
C GLU A 94 -24.27 8.60 13.59
N THR A 95 -24.70 8.40 14.83
CA THR A 95 -24.55 7.18 15.60
C THR A 95 -25.48 6.09 15.08
N THR A 96 -25.08 5.34 14.06
CA THR A 96 -25.82 4.14 13.68
C THR A 96 -24.90 2.92 13.68
N ALA A 97 -25.29 1.97 14.52
CA ALA A 97 -24.58 0.75 14.84
C ALA A 97 -24.63 -0.30 13.71
N ARG A 98 -23.64 -1.21 13.76
CA ARG A 98 -23.70 -2.63 13.35
C ARG A 98 -23.21 -3.06 11.98
N GLN A 99 -22.90 -2.17 11.03
CA GLN A 99 -22.21 -2.59 9.81
C GLN A 99 -20.69 -2.44 9.96
N LEU A 100 -19.93 -3.46 9.53
CA LEU A 100 -18.48 -3.34 9.38
C LEU A 100 -18.23 -2.12 8.48
N PRO A 101 -17.55 -1.07 8.98
CA PRO A 101 -17.29 0.12 8.18
C PRO A 101 -16.58 -0.26 6.88
N ILE A 102 -17.03 0.28 5.74
CA ILE A 102 -16.47 0.01 4.40
C ILE A 102 -14.94 0.16 4.30
N ILE A 103 -14.34 0.87 5.25
CA ILE A 103 -12.90 1.03 5.38
C ILE A 103 -12.15 -0.28 5.67
N TYR A 104 -12.76 -1.25 6.35
CA TYR A 104 -12.17 -2.58 6.55
C TYR A 104 -12.15 -3.39 5.24
N PHE A 105 -13.19 -3.22 4.42
CA PHE A 105 -13.20 -3.78 3.07
C PHE A 105 -12.08 -3.17 2.21
N PHE A 106 -11.88 -1.85 2.26
CA PHE A 106 -10.77 -1.22 1.56
C PHE A 106 -9.41 -1.72 2.02
N ALA A 107 -9.21 -1.89 3.34
CA ALA A 107 -7.96 -2.43 3.88
C ALA A 107 -7.65 -3.85 3.33
N LEU A 108 -8.64 -4.74 3.39
CA LEU A 108 -8.52 -6.09 2.86
C LEU A 108 -8.29 -6.09 1.35
N PHE A 109 -9.06 -5.30 0.60
CA PHE A 109 -9.01 -5.26 -0.86
C PHE A 109 -7.69 -4.68 -1.39
N PHE A 110 -7.19 -3.61 -0.76
CA PHE A 110 -5.87 -3.08 -1.06
C PHE A 110 -4.78 -4.13 -0.77
N GLY A 111 -4.87 -4.84 0.36
CA GLY A 111 -3.98 -5.96 0.66
C GLY A 111 -3.98 -7.03 -0.43
N LEU A 112 -5.15 -7.46 -0.88
CA LEU A 112 -5.29 -8.44 -1.97
C LEU A 112 -4.62 -7.96 -3.27
N ILE A 113 -4.85 -6.72 -3.68
CA ILE A 113 -4.24 -6.21 -4.92
C ILE A 113 -2.71 -6.12 -4.76
N HIS A 114 -2.26 -5.60 -3.62
CA HIS A 114 -0.85 -5.34 -3.41
C HIS A 114 -0.02 -6.64 -3.29
N GLY A 115 -0.57 -7.69 -2.66
CA GLY A 115 0.10 -8.99 -2.57
C GLY A 115 0.37 -9.63 -3.94
N LEU A 116 -0.45 -9.33 -4.95
CA LEU A 116 -0.20 -9.77 -6.33
C LEU A 116 0.98 -9.03 -6.97
N ALA A 117 1.22 -7.77 -6.62
CA ALA A 117 2.27 -6.95 -7.22
C ALA A 117 3.67 -7.46 -6.85
N PHE A 118 3.82 -7.95 -5.62
CA PHE A 118 5.11 -8.35 -5.06
C PHE A 118 5.46 -9.83 -5.29
N ALA A 119 4.50 -10.66 -5.68
CA ALA A 119 4.69 -12.11 -5.78
C ALA A 119 5.82 -12.54 -6.72
N GLY A 120 5.96 -11.87 -7.88
CA GLY A 120 7.04 -12.17 -8.82
C GLY A 120 8.43 -11.85 -8.26
N GLU A 121 8.56 -10.76 -7.51
CA GLU A 121 9.81 -10.36 -6.86
C GLU A 121 10.16 -11.33 -5.72
N PHE A 122 9.18 -11.67 -4.87
CA PHE A 122 9.34 -12.63 -3.79
C PHE A 122 9.80 -14.00 -4.31
N MET A 123 9.17 -14.50 -5.37
CA MET A 123 9.56 -15.77 -6.00
C MET A 123 10.96 -15.76 -6.62
N SER A 124 11.47 -14.59 -7.05
CA SER A 124 12.83 -14.48 -7.59
C SER A 124 13.91 -14.64 -6.51
N LEU A 125 13.56 -14.35 -5.25
CA LEU A 125 14.42 -14.46 -4.08
C LEU A 125 14.31 -15.84 -3.39
N GLU A 126 13.16 -16.51 -3.56
CA GLU A 126 12.84 -17.79 -2.93
C GLU A 126 13.34 -19.00 -3.73
N GLY A 127 14.22 -19.81 -3.14
CA GLY A 127 14.40 -21.21 -3.55
C GLY A 127 13.20 -22.04 -3.07
N LYS A 128 12.73 -23.04 -3.83
CA LYS A 128 11.45 -23.78 -3.61
C LYS A 128 11.22 -24.40 -2.22
N GLU A 129 12.17 -24.34 -1.30
CA GLU A 129 12.11 -24.90 0.05
C GLU A 129 11.84 -23.81 1.10
N GLY A 130 10.86 -24.02 1.98
CA GLY A 130 10.62 -23.11 3.11
C GLY A 130 9.59 -22.00 2.88
N LEU A 131 8.93 -21.96 1.71
CA LEU A 131 7.97 -20.94 1.29
C LEU A 131 7.00 -20.46 2.39
N VAL A 132 6.35 -21.39 3.10
CA VAL A 132 5.37 -21.02 4.14
C VAL A 132 6.03 -20.27 5.30
N GLY A 133 7.23 -20.70 5.73
CA GLY A 133 7.98 -20.06 6.81
C GLY A 133 8.50 -18.68 6.40
N HIS A 134 8.97 -18.54 5.17
CA HIS A 134 9.45 -17.27 4.62
C HIS A 134 8.32 -16.27 4.40
N LEU A 135 7.17 -16.72 3.87
CA LEU A 135 5.95 -15.92 3.77
C LEU A 135 5.46 -15.44 5.14
N LEU A 136 5.49 -16.32 6.15
CA LEU A 136 5.11 -15.93 7.51
C LEU A 136 6.06 -14.87 8.06
N ALA A 137 7.37 -15.08 7.97
CA ALA A 137 8.37 -14.13 8.43
C ALA A 137 8.21 -12.76 7.76
N PHE A 138 8.01 -12.76 6.45
CA PHE A 138 7.79 -11.57 5.63
C PHE A 138 6.53 -10.79 6.06
N ASN A 139 5.39 -11.46 6.19
CA ASN A 139 4.13 -10.80 6.58
C ASN A 139 4.16 -10.30 8.04
N VAL A 140 4.88 -10.99 8.94
CA VAL A 140 5.13 -10.47 10.30
C VAL A 140 5.98 -9.19 10.25
N GLY A 141 6.98 -9.14 9.37
CA GLY A 141 7.75 -7.92 9.11
C GLY A 141 6.88 -6.76 8.61
N ILE A 142 5.97 -7.05 7.66
CA ILE A 142 4.98 -6.09 7.15
C ILE A 142 4.12 -5.54 8.30
N GLU A 143 3.49 -6.41 9.10
CA GLU A 143 2.58 -5.97 10.16
C GLU A 143 3.31 -5.09 11.18
N VAL A 144 4.54 -5.44 11.56
CA VAL A 144 5.38 -4.62 12.46
C VAL A 144 5.67 -3.25 11.85
N ALA A 145 6.11 -3.19 10.59
CA ALA A 145 6.42 -1.93 9.93
C ALA A 145 5.17 -1.04 9.78
N GLN A 146 4.03 -1.64 9.45
CA GLN A 146 2.76 -0.92 9.38
C GLN A 146 2.36 -0.35 10.74
N LEU A 147 2.52 -1.09 11.83
CA LEU A 147 2.24 -0.59 13.17
C LEU A 147 3.12 0.61 13.54
N VAL A 148 4.39 0.63 13.11
CA VAL A 148 5.27 1.80 13.27
C VAL A 148 4.71 3.02 12.52
N VAL A 149 4.28 2.85 11.27
CA VAL A 149 3.64 3.92 10.47
C VAL A 149 2.35 4.40 11.15
N VAL A 150 1.52 3.47 11.63
CA VAL A 150 0.29 3.79 12.36
C VAL A 150 0.58 4.66 13.57
N ILE A 151 1.55 4.30 14.39
CA ILE A 151 1.91 5.06 15.60
C ILE A 151 2.34 6.47 15.21
N ALA A 152 3.17 6.61 14.17
CA ALA A 152 3.60 7.92 13.67
C ALA A 152 2.41 8.78 13.21
N VAL A 153 1.50 8.22 12.41
CA VAL A 153 0.31 8.94 11.89
C VAL A 153 -0.66 9.32 13.02
N LEU A 154 -0.87 8.43 14.00
CA LEU A 154 -1.71 8.72 15.16
C LEU A 154 -1.10 9.80 16.06
N LEU A 155 0.23 9.81 16.22
CA LEU A 155 0.94 10.86 16.95
C LEU A 155 0.77 12.22 16.25
N VAL A 156 1.01 12.30 14.94
CA VAL A 156 0.79 13.54 14.17
C VAL A 156 -0.66 14.00 14.26
N SER A 157 -1.61 13.08 14.13
CA SER A 157 -3.04 13.39 14.25
C SER A 157 -3.39 13.88 15.65
N TYR A 158 -2.79 13.31 16.70
CA TYR A 158 -2.94 13.79 18.07
C TYR A 158 -2.40 15.21 18.24
N LEU A 159 -1.17 15.49 17.78
CA LEU A 159 -0.57 16.82 17.85
C LEU A 159 -1.45 17.88 17.17
N LEU A 160 -1.92 17.61 15.94
CA LEU A 160 -2.70 18.58 15.18
C LEU A 160 -4.11 18.78 15.74
N VAL A 161 -4.79 17.71 16.14
CA VAL A 161 -6.18 17.80 16.59
C VAL A 161 -6.28 18.22 18.05
N GLN A 162 -5.39 17.75 18.93
CA GLN A 162 -5.48 17.99 20.37
C GLN A 162 -4.63 19.18 20.83
N ILE A 163 -3.43 19.35 20.29
CA ILE A 163 -2.52 20.42 20.72
C ILE A 163 -2.74 21.69 19.89
N VAL A 164 -2.68 21.58 18.56
CA VAL A 164 -2.89 22.72 17.64
C VAL A 164 -4.39 23.06 17.50
N LYS A 165 -5.28 22.18 17.96
CA LYS A 165 -6.74 22.34 17.95
C LYS A 165 -7.35 22.48 16.54
N VAL A 166 -6.70 21.88 15.54
CA VAL A 166 -7.29 21.77 14.19
C VAL A 166 -8.55 20.92 14.28
N PRO A 167 -9.71 21.38 13.77
CA PRO A 167 -10.91 20.57 13.87
C PRO A 167 -10.72 19.28 13.05
N ARG A 168 -11.02 18.13 13.68
CA ARG A 168 -10.75 16.80 13.13
C ARG A 168 -11.21 16.60 11.67
N ILE A 169 -12.38 17.13 11.32
CA ILE A 169 -12.93 16.99 9.97
C ILE A 169 -12.08 17.72 8.93
N TRP A 170 -11.48 18.85 9.28
CA TRP A 170 -10.57 19.60 8.41
C TRP A 170 -9.25 18.87 8.25
N TRP A 171 -8.67 18.36 9.33
CA TRP A 171 -7.47 17.52 9.28
C TRP A 171 -7.66 16.30 8.36
N LEU A 172 -8.73 15.54 8.60
CA LEU A 172 -9.08 14.37 7.79
C LEU A 172 -9.23 14.72 6.30
N ARG A 173 -9.99 15.78 5.99
CA ARG A 173 -10.26 16.18 4.61
C ARG A 173 -9.02 16.72 3.91
N ALA A 174 -8.28 17.62 4.55
CA ALA A 174 -7.09 18.22 3.97
C ALA A 174 -6.02 17.15 3.66
N ALA A 175 -5.70 16.29 4.63
CA ALA A 175 -4.75 15.21 4.42
C ALA A 175 -5.23 14.21 3.36
N SER A 176 -6.53 13.86 3.35
CA SER A 176 -7.08 12.97 2.31
C SER A 176 -7.07 13.59 0.92
N ILE A 177 -7.27 14.91 0.78
CA ILE A 177 -7.19 15.60 -0.51
C ILE A 177 -5.75 15.58 -1.03
N ILE A 178 -4.76 15.82 -0.17
CA ILE A 178 -3.35 15.76 -0.57
C ILE A 178 -3.00 14.36 -1.08
N ILE A 179 -3.34 13.32 -0.32
CA ILE A 179 -3.09 11.93 -0.72
C ILE A 179 -3.86 11.58 -2.00
N LEU A 180 -5.09 12.07 -2.17
CA LEU A 180 -5.90 11.87 -3.37
C LEU A 180 -5.25 12.47 -4.62
N LEU A 181 -4.65 13.65 -4.53
CA LEU A 181 -3.98 14.27 -5.68
C LEU A 181 -2.77 13.44 -6.12
N PHE A 182 -1.92 13.01 -5.18
CA PHE A 182 -0.78 12.14 -5.47
C PHE A 182 -1.23 10.79 -6.05
N SER A 183 -2.27 10.18 -5.48
CA SER A 183 -2.74 8.88 -5.96
C SER A 183 -3.39 8.96 -7.34
N LEU A 184 -4.11 10.04 -7.67
CA LEU A 184 -4.65 10.23 -9.02
C LEU A 184 -3.54 10.47 -10.05
N GLU A 185 -2.49 11.21 -9.68
CA GLU A 185 -1.32 11.40 -10.54
C GLU A 185 -0.64 10.05 -10.83
N TRP A 186 -0.38 9.23 -9.81
CA TRP A 186 0.19 7.90 -9.99
C TRP A 186 -0.72 6.95 -10.76
N ALA A 187 -2.04 6.99 -10.54
CA ALA A 187 -2.98 6.21 -11.32
C ALA A 187 -2.93 6.57 -12.81
N TYR A 188 -2.78 7.86 -13.13
CA TYR A 188 -2.60 8.29 -14.53
C TYR A 188 -1.27 7.81 -15.13
N GLN A 189 -0.18 7.91 -14.37
CA GLN A 189 1.15 7.47 -14.81
C GLN A 189 1.22 5.95 -15.03
N ARG A 190 0.59 5.18 -14.13
CA ARG A 190 0.58 3.71 -14.16
C ARG A 190 -0.58 3.13 -14.96
N PHE A 191 -1.31 3.95 -15.72
CA PHE A 191 -2.37 3.46 -16.58
C PHE A 191 -1.79 2.53 -17.67
N PRO A 192 -2.37 1.34 -17.94
CA PRO A 192 -1.75 0.33 -18.82
C PRO A 192 -1.38 0.82 -20.22
N HIS A 193 -2.07 1.83 -20.74
CA HIS A 193 -1.74 2.43 -22.03
C HIS A 193 -0.50 3.35 -21.97
N ASN A 194 -0.33 4.08 -20.86
CA ASN A 194 0.80 5.01 -20.68
C ASN A 194 2.11 4.29 -20.37
N GLN A 195 2.05 3.11 -19.75
CA GLN A 195 3.23 2.31 -19.44
C GLN A 195 3.97 1.85 -20.71
N LYS A 196 3.22 1.43 -21.74
CA LYS A 196 3.78 1.00 -23.04
C LYS A 196 4.53 2.14 -23.75
N THR A 197 3.99 3.35 -23.68
CA THR A 197 4.60 4.54 -24.30
C THR A 197 5.91 4.95 -23.61
N ASN A 198 6.02 4.75 -22.28
CA ASN A 198 7.24 5.05 -21.53
C ASN A 198 8.36 4.05 -21.81
N ASP A 199 8.05 2.75 -21.95
CA ASP A 199 9.04 1.75 -22.36
C ASP A 199 9.53 2.00 -23.79
N GLU A 200 8.64 2.34 -24.74
CA GLU A 200 9.04 2.65 -26.11
C GLU A 200 9.90 3.91 -26.22
N THR A 201 9.61 4.96 -25.44
CA THR A 201 10.40 6.19 -25.44
C THR A 201 11.79 6.00 -24.80
N VAL A 202 11.92 5.19 -23.76
CA VAL A 202 13.22 4.80 -23.18
C VAL A 202 14.04 3.97 -24.17
N VAL A 203 13.43 3.02 -24.89
CA VAL A 203 14.11 2.23 -25.92
C VAL A 203 14.56 3.09 -27.11
N ILE A 204 13.71 4.01 -27.58
CA ILE A 204 14.05 4.91 -28.69
C ILE A 204 15.14 5.94 -28.29
N SER A 205 15.14 6.39 -27.03
CA SER A 205 16.16 7.30 -26.51
C SER A 205 17.51 6.60 -26.30
N GLY A 206 17.50 5.33 -25.85
CA GLY A 206 18.71 4.51 -25.71
C GLY A 206 19.31 4.01 -27.04
N GLY A 207 18.50 3.94 -28.11
CA GLY A 207 18.92 3.43 -29.42
C GLY A 207 19.63 4.42 -30.35
N ARG A 208 19.66 5.72 -30.02
CA ARG A 208 20.24 6.75 -30.91
C ARG A 208 21.74 7.01 -30.77
N SER A 209 22.44 6.38 -29.81
CA SER A 209 23.88 6.67 -29.59
C SER A 209 24.86 5.76 -30.34
N ALA A 210 24.40 4.79 -31.14
CA ALA A 210 25.30 3.77 -31.73
C ALA A 210 25.59 3.91 -33.23
N ILE A 211 25.08 4.92 -33.95
CA ILE A 211 25.20 5.00 -35.43
C ILE A 211 26.05 6.18 -35.92
N ALA A 212 26.70 6.94 -35.03
CA ALA A 212 27.50 8.12 -35.43
C ALA A 212 28.96 8.06 -34.94
N MET A 213 29.66 6.93 -35.13
CA MET A 213 31.14 6.89 -35.08
C MET A 213 31.66 5.78 -35.99
N GLN A 214 31.46 5.98 -37.30
CA GLN A 214 32.30 5.36 -38.34
C GLN A 214 32.44 6.38 -39.48
N GLN A 215 33.31 7.36 -39.24
CA GLN A 215 34.07 8.07 -40.26
C GLN A 215 35.54 8.06 -39.81
#